data_AF-A0A7C3ZRD5-F1
#
_entry.id   AF-A0A7C3ZRD5-F1
#
_cell.length_a   1.000
_cell.length_b   1.000
_cell.length_c   1.000
_cell.angle_alpha   90.00
_cell.angle_beta   90.00
_cell.angle_gamma   90.00
#
_symmetry.space_group_name_H-M   'P 1'
#
loop_
_entity.id
_entity.type
_entity.pdbx_description
1 polymer ?
#
loop_
_entity_poly.entity_id
_entity_poly.type
_entity_poly.pdbx_seq_one_letter_code
_entity_poly.pdbx_strand_id
1 'polypeptide(L)'
;MPSTLTHLGVILLFVGATSVWLFEDARTITVTQNSTGEYLLLDMKISGDAEKSTLTAFIKTPEGVIAPKLHFYPDNRIVSTVEIVTEIFWDSYYAIKSFDRNTVTLEYYRVPMINAVWIGSALMVLGVFLRLSGKSF
;
A
#
# COMPACT_ATOMS: atom_id res chain seq x y z
N MET A 1 27.44 -7.02 -21.16
CA MET A 1 26.34 -7.52 -20.30
C MET A 1 25.87 -6.48 -19.27
N PRO A 2 26.71 -5.77 -18.50
CA PRO A 2 26.24 -4.84 -17.45
C PRO A 2 25.32 -3.72 -17.98
N SER A 3 25.63 -3.17 -19.16
CA SER A 3 24.77 -2.17 -19.82
C SER A 3 23.36 -2.71 -20.10
N THR A 4 23.23 -3.96 -20.54
CA THR A 4 21.95 -4.60 -20.83
C THR A 4 21.09 -4.72 -19.57
N LEU A 5 21.69 -5.08 -18.42
CA LEU A 5 20.99 -5.11 -17.13
C LEU A 5 20.45 -3.73 -16.74
N THR A 6 21.27 -2.68 -16.91
CA THR A 6 20.84 -1.31 -16.62
C THR A 6 19.67 -0.89 -17.51
N HIS A 7 19.73 -1.15 -18.82
CA HIS A 7 18.64 -0.80 -19.74
C HIS A 7 17.36 -1.59 -19.45
N LEU A 8 17.47 -2.89 -19.14
CA LEU A 8 16.32 -3.68 -18.72
C LEU A 8 15.70 -3.12 -17.43
N GLY A 9 16.55 -2.69 -16.49
CA GLY A 9 16.11 -2.05 -15.26
C GLY A 9 15.33 -0.75 -15.51
N VAL A 10 15.82 0.10 -16.42
CA VAL A 10 15.12 1.32 -16.86
C VAL A 10 13.77 1.00 -17.49
N ILE A 11 13.72 0.02 -18.41
CA ILE A 11 12.46 -0.38 -19.06
C ILE A 11 11.44 -0.84 -18.02
N LEU A 12 11.83 -1.68 -17.07
CA LEU A 12 10.93 -2.17 -16.02
C LEU A 12 10.44 -1.05 -15.09
N LEU A 13 11.30 -0.08 -14.79
CA LEU A 13 10.91 1.10 -14.02
C LEU A 13 9.86 1.93 -14.77
N PHE A 14 10.06 2.18 -16.07
CA PHE A 14 9.10 2.88 -16.90
C PHE A 14 7.77 2.14 -17.01
N VAL A 15 7.81 0.82 -17.25
CA VAL A 15 6.60 -0.01 -17.30
C VAL A 15 5.87 0.05 -15.96
N GLY A 16 6.56 -0.17 -14.84
CA GLY A 16 5.95 -0.11 -13.51
C GLY A 16 5.31 1.25 -13.21
N ALA A 17 6.06 2.35 -13.38
CA ALA A 17 5.56 3.70 -13.12
C ALA A 17 4.38 4.09 -14.03
N THR A 18 4.47 3.78 -15.33
CA THR A 18 3.39 4.05 -16.29
C THR A 18 2.15 3.21 -15.96
N SER A 19 2.33 1.96 -15.52
CA SER A 19 1.23 1.11 -15.10
C SER A 19 0.49 1.68 -13.90
N VAL A 20 1.21 2.21 -12.90
CA VAL A 20 0.57 2.92 -11.78
C VAL A 20 -0.29 4.06 -12.29
N TRP A 21 0.25 4.93 -13.15
CA TRP A 21 -0.51 6.08 -13.65
C TRP A 21 -1.72 5.75 -14.52
N LEU A 22 -1.65 4.68 -15.31
CA LEU A 22 -2.72 4.34 -16.26
C LEU A 22 -3.79 3.43 -15.67
N PHE A 23 -3.42 2.61 -14.68
CA PHE A 23 -4.25 1.51 -14.20
C PHE A 23 -4.46 1.51 -12.68
N GLU A 24 -4.06 2.57 -11.98
CA GLU A 24 -4.47 2.78 -10.60
C GLU A 24 -6.00 2.87 -10.52
N ASP A 25 -6.58 2.01 -9.68
CA ASP A 25 -8.01 2.07 -9.33
C ASP A 25 -8.14 2.69 -7.94
N ALA A 26 -8.71 3.89 -7.88
CA ALA A 26 -8.94 4.62 -6.65
C ALA A 26 -10.45 4.75 -6.39
N ARG A 27 -10.92 4.27 -5.25
CA ARG A 27 -12.33 4.36 -4.85
C ARG A 27 -12.52 4.49 -3.35
N THR A 28 -13.67 5.01 -2.96
CA THR A 28 -14.10 5.07 -1.56
C THR A 28 -15.03 3.91 -1.26
N ILE A 29 -14.74 3.16 -0.21
CA ILE A 29 -15.52 1.99 0.21
C ILE A 29 -16.14 2.29 1.58
N THR A 30 -17.46 2.20 1.68
CA THR A 30 -18.15 2.36 2.97
C THR A 30 -18.56 0.99 3.48
N VAL A 31 -18.03 0.61 4.64
CA VAL A 31 -18.37 -0.65 5.32
C VAL A 31 -19.20 -0.36 6.56
N THR A 32 -20.31 -1.07 6.70
CA THR A 32 -21.19 -0.97 7.88
C THR A 32 -21.15 -2.30 8.64
N GLN A 33 -21.18 -2.24 9.96
CA GLN A 33 -21.28 -3.42 10.80
C GLN A 33 -22.57 -4.18 10.47
N ASN A 34 -22.49 -5.52 10.44
CA ASN A 34 -23.60 -6.42 10.08
C ASN A 34 -24.15 -6.26 8.64
N SER A 35 -23.45 -5.54 7.76
CA SER A 35 -23.74 -5.60 6.32
C SER A 35 -23.34 -6.95 5.74
N THR A 36 -23.87 -7.28 4.56
CA THR A 36 -23.47 -8.47 3.79
C THR A 36 -22.83 -8.00 2.49
N GLY A 37 -21.64 -8.49 2.18
CA GLY A 37 -20.90 -8.09 0.99
C GLY A 37 -19.45 -8.57 1.01
N GLU A 38 -18.69 -8.12 0.01
CA GLU A 38 -17.26 -8.42 -0.12
C GLU A 38 -16.41 -7.70 0.94
N TYR A 39 -16.87 -6.53 1.40
CA TYR A 39 -16.23 -5.74 2.44
C TYR A 39 -17.11 -5.72 3.70
N LEU A 40 -16.58 -6.24 4.81
CA LEU A 40 -17.34 -6.39 6.06
C LEU A 40 -16.57 -5.81 7.24
N LEU A 41 -17.21 -4.93 8.01
CA LEU A 41 -16.67 -4.46 9.28
C LEU A 41 -16.90 -5.54 10.35
N LEU A 42 -15.83 -6.20 10.77
CA LEU A 42 -15.87 -7.28 11.77
C LEU A 42 -15.89 -6.73 13.19
N ASP A 43 -15.01 -5.75 13.47
CA ASP A 43 -14.86 -5.17 14.80
C ASP A 43 -14.21 -3.77 14.70
N MET A 44 -14.41 -2.95 15.73
CA MET A 44 -13.70 -1.69 15.93
C MET A 44 -13.22 -1.59 17.36
N LYS A 45 -11.90 -1.43 17.52
CA LYS A 45 -11.27 -1.28 18.84
C LYS A 45 -10.65 0.10 18.96
N ILE A 46 -10.87 0.73 20.10
CA ILE A 46 -10.16 1.94 20.49
C ILE A 46 -9.22 1.56 21.64
N SER A 47 -7.94 1.83 21.46
CA SER A 47 -6.90 1.64 22.47
C SER A 47 -6.10 2.92 22.64
N GLY A 48 -5.81 3.32 23.86
CA GLY A 48 -4.97 4.49 24.14
C GLY A 48 -3.68 4.11 24.86
N ASP A 49 -2.63 4.87 24.57
CA ASP A 49 -1.41 4.95 25.36
C ASP A 49 -1.18 6.39 25.84
N ALA A 50 -0.04 6.66 26.49
CA ALA A 50 0.28 7.99 27.00
C ALA A 50 0.50 9.04 25.90
N GLU A 51 0.77 8.62 24.67
CA GLU A 51 1.10 9.50 23.54
C GLU A 51 -0.10 9.75 22.62
N LYS A 52 -0.97 8.75 22.44
CA LYS A 52 -2.07 8.81 21.47
C LYS A 52 -3.19 7.81 21.77
N SER A 53 -4.37 8.12 21.24
CA SER A 53 -5.45 7.13 21.08
C SER A 53 -5.40 6.54 19.67
N THR A 54 -5.73 5.26 19.52
CA THR A 54 -5.72 4.55 18.24
C THR A 54 -7.03 3.81 18.05
N LEU A 55 -7.76 4.15 16.99
CA LEU A 55 -8.86 3.35 16.47
C LEU A 55 -8.27 2.32 15.50
N THR A 56 -8.59 1.05 15.69
CA THR A 56 -8.29 -0.04 14.76
C THR A 56 -9.60 -0.63 14.26
N ALA A 57 -9.83 -0.61 12.95
CA ALA A 57 -10.98 -1.24 12.34
C ALA A 57 -10.56 -2.58 11.73
N PHE A 58 -11.19 -3.68 12.14
CA PHE A 58 -10.96 -5.00 11.57
C PHE A 58 -11.95 -5.23 10.45
N ILE A 59 -11.47 -5.32 9.22
CA ILE A 59 -12.32 -5.34 8.03
C ILE A 59 -11.96 -6.57 7.21
N LYS A 60 -12.95 -7.39 6.88
CA LYS A 60 -12.81 -8.45 5.88
C LYS A 60 -12.94 -7.83 4.49
N THR A 61 -12.03 -8.19 3.62
CA THR A 61 -11.94 -7.78 2.21
C THR A 61 -11.83 -9.02 1.33
N PRO A 62 -11.95 -8.91 0.00
CA PRO A 62 -11.63 -9.99 -0.92
C PRO A 62 -10.22 -10.56 -0.74
N GLU A 63 -9.26 -9.72 -0.35
CA GLU A 63 -7.84 -10.08 -0.23
C GLU A 63 -7.47 -10.63 1.16
N GLY A 64 -8.39 -10.58 2.13
CA GLY A 64 -8.17 -11.07 3.49
C GLY A 64 -8.73 -10.15 4.57
N VAL A 65 -8.29 -10.32 5.82
CA VAL A 65 -8.66 -9.43 6.93
C VAL A 65 -7.57 -8.38 7.09
N ILE A 66 -7.96 -7.12 7.01
CA ILE A 66 -7.09 -5.96 7.20
C ILE A 66 -7.42 -5.27 8.53
N ALA A 67 -6.45 -4.54 9.07
CA ALA A 67 -6.60 -3.81 10.33
C ALA A 67 -6.09 -2.35 10.23
N PRO A 68 -6.64 -1.52 9.32
CA PRO A 68 -6.22 -0.13 9.21
C PRO A 68 -6.48 0.65 10.51
N LYS A 69 -5.62 1.64 10.76
CA LYS A 69 -5.57 2.37 12.03
C LYS A 69 -5.71 3.87 11.82
N LEU A 70 -6.34 4.52 12.79
CA LEU A 70 -6.44 5.97 12.89
C LEU A 70 -5.87 6.40 14.25
N HIS A 71 -4.83 7.22 14.22
CA HIS A 71 -4.17 7.76 15.40
C HIS A 71 -4.71 9.15 15.73
N PHE A 72 -5.10 9.37 16.98
CA PHE A 72 -5.54 10.65 17.53
C PHE A 72 -4.48 11.13 18.53
N TYR A 73 -3.83 12.24 18.20
CA TYR A 73 -2.83 12.87 19.04
C TYR A 73 -3.47 13.97 19.92
N PRO A 74 -2.89 14.27 21.10
CA PRO A 74 -3.41 15.29 22.02
C PRO A 74 -3.51 16.71 21.44
N ASP A 75 -2.77 17.00 20.38
CA ASP A 75 -2.77 18.29 19.67
C ASP A 75 -3.81 18.35 18.55
N ASN A 76 -4.85 17.52 18.63
CA ASN A 76 -5.94 17.38 17.65
C ASN A 76 -5.49 16.91 16.26
N ARG A 77 -4.25 16.40 16.10
CA ARG A 77 -3.84 15.76 14.85
C ARG A 77 -4.46 14.36 14.75
N ILE A 78 -5.05 14.08 13.59
CA ILE A 78 -5.59 12.77 13.24
C ILE A 78 -4.78 12.24 12.05
N VAL A 79 -4.20 11.05 12.20
CA VAL A 79 -3.33 10.44 11.18
C VAL A 79 -3.84 9.04 10.89
N SER A 80 -4.27 8.80 9.65
CA SER A 80 -4.58 7.43 9.19
C SER A 80 -3.30 6.72 8.80
N THR A 81 -3.15 5.50 9.28
CA THR A 81 -2.16 4.56 8.77
C THR A 81 -2.74 3.87 7.54
N VAL A 82 -1.87 3.59 6.56
CA VAL A 82 -2.21 2.84 5.36
C VAL A 82 -1.86 1.37 5.60
N GLU A 83 -2.86 0.50 5.48
CA GLU A 83 -2.65 -0.95 5.46
C GLU A 83 -2.43 -1.39 4.01
N ILE A 84 -1.42 -2.22 3.78
CA ILE A 84 -1.02 -2.66 2.43
C ILE A 84 -1.15 -4.18 2.36
N VAL A 85 -1.89 -4.66 1.37
CA VAL A 85 -1.94 -6.07 1.00
C VAL A 85 -1.23 -6.24 -0.33
N THR A 86 -0.06 -6.86 -0.30
CA THR A 86 0.78 -7.08 -1.49
C THR A 86 0.46 -8.41 -2.15
N GLU A 87 0.19 -8.35 -3.46
CA GLU A 87 0.08 -9.51 -4.33
C GLU A 87 1.16 -9.46 -5.42
N ILE A 88 1.26 -10.52 -6.23
CA ILE A 88 2.34 -10.64 -7.22
C ILE A 88 2.29 -9.49 -8.25
N PHE A 89 1.10 -9.06 -8.65
CA PHE A 89 0.91 -8.09 -9.74
C PHE A 89 0.33 -6.75 -9.29
N TRP A 90 -0.11 -6.60 -8.05
CA TRP A 90 -0.67 -5.36 -7.54
C TRP A 90 -0.52 -5.28 -6.02
N ASP A 91 -0.54 -4.05 -5.52
CA ASP A 91 -0.67 -3.75 -4.11
C ASP A 91 -2.02 -3.08 -3.88
N SER A 92 -2.74 -3.54 -2.86
CA SER A 92 -4.00 -2.98 -2.40
C SER A 92 -3.75 -2.16 -1.13
N TYR A 93 -4.01 -0.86 -1.20
CA TYR A 93 -3.83 0.09 -0.10
C TYR A 93 -5.17 0.46 0.50
N TYR A 94 -5.27 0.43 1.82
CA TYR A 94 -6.47 0.73 2.57
C TYR A 94 -6.17 1.75 3.67
N ALA A 95 -6.84 2.89 3.64
CA ALA A 95 -6.73 3.94 4.65
C ALA A 95 -8.11 4.35 5.17
N ILE A 96 -8.22 4.65 6.47
CA ILE A 96 -9.49 5.15 7.04
C ILE A 96 -9.63 6.63 6.66
N LYS A 97 -10.67 6.93 5.89
CA LYS A 97 -11.06 8.31 5.53
C LYS A 97 -11.92 8.94 6.62
N SER A 98 -12.91 8.19 7.11
CA SER A 98 -13.84 8.62 8.15
C SER A 98 -14.42 7.40 8.86
N PHE A 99 -14.95 7.61 10.06
CA PHE A 99 -15.65 6.57 10.81
C PHE A 99 -16.82 7.19 11.59
N ASP A 100 -17.80 6.34 11.88
CA ASP A 100 -18.94 6.58 12.77
C ASP A 100 -19.09 5.32 13.65
N ARG A 101 -20.03 5.33 14.61
CA ARG A 101 -20.23 4.25 15.60
C ARG A 101 -20.27 2.85 15.01
N ASN A 102 -20.87 2.68 13.84
CA ASN A 102 -21.06 1.37 13.19
C ASN A 102 -20.56 1.33 11.74
N THR A 103 -19.91 2.40 11.27
CA THR A 103 -19.58 2.57 9.85
C THR A 103 -18.16 3.07 9.72
N VAL A 104 -17.38 2.48 8.82
CA VAL A 104 -16.04 2.96 8.45
C VAL A 104 -16.02 3.23 6.95
N THR A 105 -15.45 4.36 6.58
CA THR A 105 -15.21 4.72 5.19
C THR A 105 -13.72 4.61 4.91
N LEU A 106 -13.37 3.78 3.95
CA LEU A 106 -12.01 3.55 3.49
C LEU A 106 -11.76 4.31 2.19
N GLU A 107 -10.57 4.88 2.08
CA GLU A 107 -9.94 5.12 0.78
C GLU A 107 -9.18 3.86 0.37
N TYR A 108 -9.48 3.38 -0.83
CA TYR A 108 -8.86 2.21 -1.43
C TYR A 108 -8.12 2.63 -2.70
N TYR A 109 -6.88 2.15 -2.83
CA TYR A 109 -6.08 2.27 -4.04
C TYR A 109 -5.57 0.90 -4.43
N ARG A 110 -5.73 0.52 -5.70
CA ARG A 110 -5.09 -0.66 -6.27
C ARG A 110 -4.00 -0.22 -7.22
N VAL A 111 -2.75 -0.50 -6.88
CA VAL A 111 -1.59 -0.06 -7.64
C VAL A 111 -0.97 -1.26 -8.35
N PRO A 112 -1.04 -1.33 -9.68
CA PRO A 112 -0.49 -2.45 -10.43
C PRO A 112 1.03 -2.32 -10.65
N MET A 113 1.68 -3.48 -10.73
CA MET A 113 3.07 -3.64 -11.17
C MET A 113 4.12 -2.84 -10.39
N ILE A 114 3.86 -2.47 -9.14
CA ILE A 114 4.86 -1.82 -8.29
C ILE A 114 6.13 -2.67 -8.13
N ASN A 115 5.99 -3.99 -8.18
CA ASN A 115 7.12 -4.94 -8.21
C ASN A 115 8.06 -4.71 -9.41
N ALA A 116 7.55 -4.25 -10.56
CA ALA A 116 8.39 -3.92 -11.71
C ALA A 116 9.30 -2.71 -11.43
N VAL A 117 8.83 -1.73 -10.66
CA VAL A 117 9.65 -0.59 -10.21
C VAL A 117 10.78 -1.07 -9.31
N TRP A 118 10.48 -1.97 -8.37
CA TRP A 118 11.48 -2.53 -7.45
C TRP A 118 12.52 -3.40 -8.17
N ILE A 119 12.06 -4.33 -9.02
CA ILE A 119 12.95 -5.17 -9.82
C ILE A 119 13.79 -4.31 -10.76
N GLY A 120 13.18 -3.31 -11.42
CA GLY A 120 13.88 -2.38 -12.30
C GLY A 120 15.00 -1.65 -11.58
N SER A 121 14.71 -1.11 -10.39
CA SER A 121 15.67 -0.43 -9.52
C SER A 121 16.82 -1.35 -9.10
N ALA A 122 16.52 -2.59 -8.70
CA ALA A 122 17.52 -3.58 -8.31
C ALA A 122 18.46 -3.95 -9.48
N LEU A 123 17.90 -4.14 -10.68
CA LEU A 123 18.69 -4.45 -11.89
C LEU A 123 19.60 -3.30 -12.29
N MET A 124 19.16 -2.05 -12.14
CA MET A 124 20.02 -0.89 -12.40
C MET A 124 21.21 -0.84 -11.44
N VAL A 125 20.96 -1.01 -10.13
CA VAL A 125 22.02 -1.03 -9.11
C VAL A 125 23.00 -2.17 -9.39
N LEU A 126 22.50 -3.37 -9.67
CA LEU A 126 23.33 -4.53 -10.00
C LEU A 126 24.16 -4.29 -11.26
N GLY A 127 23.55 -3.72 -12.32
CA GLY A 127 24.25 -3.40 -13.56
C GLY A 127 25.39 -2.38 -13.36
N VAL A 128 25.17 -1.36 -12.54
CA VAL A 128 26.21 -0.39 -12.18
C VAL A 128 27.31 -1.04 -11.35
N PHE A 129 26.95 -1.83 -10.33
CA PHE A 129 27.89 -2.52 -9.46
C PHE A 129 28.81 -3.45 -10.27
N LEU A 130 28.25 -4.31 -11.12
CA LEU A 130 29.03 -5.21 -11.98
C LEU A 130 29.96 -4.45 -12.94
N ARG A 131 29.53 -3.28 -13.44
CA ARG A 131 30.38 -2.44 -14.29
C ARG A 131 31.57 -1.85 -13.54
N LEU A 132 31.39 -1.47 -12.27
CA LEU A 132 32.46 -0.93 -11.43
C LEU A 132 33.43 -2.02 -10.97
N SER A 133 32.91 -3.18 -10.53
CA SER A 133 33.74 -4.32 -10.11
C SER A 133 34.56 -4.90 -11.26
N GLY A 134 34.02 -4.92 -12.48
CA GLY A 134 34.76 -5.35 -13.68
C GLY A 134 35.81 -4.34 -14.19
N LYS A 135 35.87 -3.14 -13.61
CA LYS A 135 36.86 -2.10 -13.92
C LYS A 135 37.96 -1.97 -12.86
N SER A 136 37.97 -2.83 -11.85
CA SER A 136 39.08 -2.93 -10.89
C SER A 136 40.27 -3.63 -11.56
N PHE A 137 41.12 -2.85 -12.23
CA PHE A 137 42.48 -3.20 -12.64
C PHE A 137 43.35 -1.95 -12.54
#